data_AF-A0AA47IMA5-F1
#
_entry.id   AF-A0AA47IMA5-F1
#
_cell.length_a   1.000
_cell.length_b   1.000
_cell.length_c   1.000
_cell.angle_alpha   90.00
_cell.angle_beta   90.00
_cell.angle_gamma   90.00
#
_symmetry.space_group_name_H-M   'P 1'
#
loop_
_entity.id
_entity.type
_entity.pdbx_description
1 polymer ?
#
loop_
_entity_poly.entity_id
_entity_poly.type
_entity_poly.pdbx_seq_one_letter_code
_entity_poly.pdbx_strand_id
1 'polypeptide(L)'
;MKELFNQIANREDLSEEQVEALFDGILNNDVSESEIASFLMGLKVKGETPSEITGIVRALKSHAADLPQAFDDAMCNCGTGGDQSYSFNISTTACFILAAGGIRIAKGGNRSVSSKSGSADVLEELGVNIAASPETLSKALDEVGLAFIFAQTMHPAMRFIGPARRALGIPTIMNIVGPLANPLDLETQLMGLYRADLQETAAQVMQKLGRQRAIIITGPNNMDEAALYGTNTYTLLDNGKISLHQFTYQDLGMPKVELDDIVGGDAKQNAEILLSVLRNEPSPYLETTVLNAGLGFYANGKVDSLEEGVALARQLIADGSALAKLRQLQEVQI
;
A
#
# COMPACT_ATOMS: atom_id res chain seq x y z
N MET A 1 30.64 -3.21 -7.36
CA MET A 1 29.86 -4.47 -7.39
C MET A 1 30.49 -5.62 -6.59
N LYS A 2 31.71 -6.08 -6.95
CA LYS A 2 32.36 -7.24 -6.29
C LYS A 2 32.43 -7.14 -4.75
N GLU A 3 32.78 -5.98 -4.22
CA GLU A 3 32.88 -5.74 -2.77
C GLU A 3 31.51 -5.89 -2.08
N LEU A 4 30.45 -5.32 -2.67
CA LEU A 4 29.09 -5.44 -2.15
C LEU A 4 28.62 -6.91 -2.12
N PHE A 5 28.91 -7.69 -3.16
CA PHE A 5 28.59 -9.12 -3.16
C PHE A 5 29.40 -9.93 -2.17
N ASN A 6 30.66 -9.57 -1.91
CA ASN A 6 31.45 -10.21 -0.86
C ASN A 6 30.86 -9.92 0.54
N GLN A 7 30.43 -8.68 0.81
CA GLN A 7 29.76 -8.32 2.06
C GLN A 7 28.47 -9.14 2.24
N ILE A 8 27.60 -9.15 1.23
CA ILE A 8 26.37 -9.96 1.27
C ILE A 8 26.67 -11.45 1.47
N ALA A 9 27.67 -12.00 0.77
CA ALA A 9 28.06 -13.41 0.90
C ALA A 9 28.58 -13.75 2.31
N ASN A 10 29.23 -12.79 2.97
CA ASN A 10 29.68 -12.90 4.36
C ASN A 10 28.57 -12.62 5.39
N ARG A 11 27.33 -12.37 4.94
CA ARG A 11 26.18 -11.93 5.77
C ARG A 11 26.43 -10.63 6.51
N GLU A 12 27.20 -9.73 5.91
CA GLU A 12 27.41 -8.37 6.40
C GLU A 12 26.34 -7.45 5.79
N ASP A 13 25.78 -6.57 6.63
CA ASP A 13 24.76 -5.62 6.21
C ASP A 13 25.37 -4.50 5.36
N LEU A 14 24.66 -4.11 4.30
CA LEU A 14 25.02 -2.94 3.52
C LEU A 14 24.51 -1.67 4.20
N SER A 15 25.29 -0.61 4.13
CA SER A 15 24.83 0.73 4.49
C SER A 15 23.75 1.22 3.54
N GLU A 16 22.97 2.19 4.01
CA GLU A 16 21.90 2.84 3.25
C GLU A 16 22.44 3.43 1.94
N GLU A 17 23.58 4.13 2.02
CA GLU A 17 24.25 4.77 0.88
C GLU A 17 24.78 3.76 -0.14
N GLN A 18 25.30 2.61 0.31
CA GLN A 18 25.76 1.54 -0.58
C GLN A 18 24.59 0.96 -1.37
N VAL A 19 23.45 0.76 -0.72
CA VAL A 19 22.26 0.20 -1.39
C VAL A 19 21.65 1.21 -2.33
N GLU A 20 21.51 2.47 -1.92
CA GLU A 20 21.00 3.55 -2.77
C GLU A 20 21.84 3.68 -4.05
N ALA A 21 23.17 3.77 -3.94
CA ALA A 21 24.06 3.87 -5.10
C ALA A 21 23.99 2.65 -6.04
N LEU A 22 23.84 1.44 -5.48
CA LEU A 22 23.65 0.23 -6.29
C LEU A 22 22.31 0.27 -7.02
N PHE A 23 21.24 0.65 -6.32
CA PHE A 23 19.89 0.68 -6.88
C PHE A 23 19.75 1.77 -7.94
N ASP A 24 20.37 2.93 -7.77
CA ASP A 24 20.47 3.96 -8.81
C ASP A 24 21.13 3.42 -10.08
N GLY A 25 22.23 2.66 -9.95
CA GLY A 25 22.84 1.98 -11.10
C GLY A 25 21.90 0.98 -11.79
N ILE A 26 21.09 0.26 -11.02
CA ILE A 26 20.05 -0.63 -11.57
C ILE A 26 19.00 0.17 -12.33
N LEU A 27 18.53 1.29 -11.77
CA LEU A 27 17.48 2.13 -12.36
C LEU A 27 17.98 2.92 -13.58
N ASN A 28 19.29 3.12 -13.72
CA ASN A 28 19.95 3.67 -14.90
C ASN A 28 20.34 2.62 -15.96
N ASN A 29 20.03 1.34 -15.72
CA ASN A 29 20.38 0.22 -16.62
C ASN A 29 21.90 -0.01 -16.78
N ASP A 30 22.67 0.30 -15.73
CA ASP A 30 24.13 0.09 -15.68
C ASP A 30 24.51 -1.27 -15.06
N VAL A 31 23.55 -1.98 -14.46
CA VAL A 31 23.76 -3.25 -13.77
C VAL A 31 23.11 -4.38 -14.56
N SER A 32 23.84 -5.49 -14.73
CA SER A 32 23.34 -6.63 -15.51
C SER A 32 22.23 -7.40 -14.79
N GLU A 33 21.38 -8.11 -15.56
CA GLU A 33 20.29 -8.91 -15.01
C GLU A 33 20.78 -9.97 -14.00
N SER A 34 21.94 -10.59 -14.25
CA SER A 34 22.54 -11.58 -13.35
C SER A 34 23.02 -10.95 -12.04
N GLU A 35 23.55 -9.74 -12.07
CA GLU A 35 23.93 -8.98 -10.88
C GLU A 35 22.70 -8.58 -10.07
N ILE A 36 21.63 -8.12 -10.72
CA ILE A 36 20.34 -7.80 -10.07
C ILE A 36 19.77 -9.05 -9.38
N ALA A 37 19.71 -10.18 -10.08
CA ALA A 37 19.21 -11.43 -9.52
C ALA A 37 20.06 -11.91 -8.33
N SER A 38 21.39 -11.79 -8.44
CA SER A 38 22.33 -12.13 -7.36
C SER A 38 22.15 -11.23 -6.15
N PHE A 39 21.96 -9.92 -6.36
CA PHE A 39 21.69 -8.96 -5.30
C PHE A 39 20.40 -9.28 -4.54
N LEU A 40 19.28 -9.45 -5.26
CA LEU A 40 17.98 -9.74 -4.66
C LEU A 40 17.96 -11.06 -3.91
N MET A 41 18.59 -12.11 -4.46
CA MET A 41 18.71 -13.40 -3.80
C MET A 41 19.63 -13.33 -2.59
N GLY A 42 20.74 -12.61 -2.70
CA GLY A 42 21.71 -12.42 -1.63
C GLY A 42 21.10 -11.71 -0.42
N LEU A 43 20.35 -10.62 -0.63
CA LEU A 43 19.60 -9.94 0.43
C LEU A 43 18.60 -10.87 1.12
N LYS A 44 17.83 -11.63 0.33
CA LYS A 44 16.86 -12.60 0.87
C LYS A 44 17.51 -13.66 1.75
N VAL A 45 18.67 -14.18 1.36
CA VAL A 45 19.40 -15.22 2.12
C VAL A 45 20.09 -14.65 3.36
N LYS A 46 20.61 -13.42 3.27
CA LYS A 46 21.21 -12.70 4.39
C LYS A 46 20.16 -12.34 5.45
N GLY A 47 18.98 -11.91 5.01
CA GLY A 47 18.00 -11.19 5.80
C GLY A 47 18.17 -9.69 5.57
N GLU A 48 17.08 -9.02 5.21
CA GLU A 48 17.10 -7.60 4.84
C GLU A 48 16.94 -6.70 6.07
N THR A 49 17.71 -5.62 6.12
CA THR A 49 17.66 -4.64 7.21
C THR A 49 16.81 -3.41 6.85
N PRO A 50 16.31 -2.65 7.84
CA PRO A 50 15.61 -1.39 7.59
C PRO A 50 16.43 -0.39 6.76
N SER A 51 17.74 -0.30 7.00
CA SER A 51 18.62 0.63 6.26
C SER A 51 18.73 0.24 4.78
N GLU A 52 18.86 -1.06 4.49
CA GLU A 52 18.90 -1.55 3.10
C GLU A 52 17.58 -1.30 2.37
N ILE A 53 16.44 -1.55 3.02
CA ILE A 53 15.12 -1.25 2.43
C ILE A 53 14.97 0.25 2.19
N THR A 54 15.41 1.08 3.14
CA THR A 54 15.33 2.55 3.01
C THR A 54 16.14 3.04 1.82
N GLY A 55 17.36 2.53 1.61
CA GLY A 55 18.19 2.88 0.44
C GLY A 55 17.52 2.52 -0.89
N ILE A 56 16.90 1.33 -0.98
CA ILE A 56 16.11 0.93 -2.16
C ILE A 56 14.95 1.89 -2.41
N VAL A 57 14.18 2.21 -1.37
CA VAL A 57 13.01 3.08 -1.50
C VAL A 57 13.42 4.49 -1.90
N ARG A 58 14.50 5.04 -1.35
CA ARG A 58 15.01 6.38 -1.73
C ARG A 58 15.44 6.45 -3.19
N ALA A 59 16.21 5.47 -3.66
CA ALA A 59 16.57 5.35 -5.08
C ALA A 59 15.33 5.23 -5.99
N LEU A 60 14.31 4.46 -5.59
CA LEU A 60 13.08 4.37 -6.37
C LEU A 60 12.29 5.67 -6.44
N LYS A 61 12.31 6.44 -5.36
CA LYS A 61 11.66 7.75 -5.29
C LYS A 61 12.42 8.80 -6.11
N SER A 62 13.75 8.82 -6.08
CA SER A 62 14.57 9.76 -6.88
C SER A 62 14.42 9.56 -8.40
N HIS A 63 14.02 8.36 -8.82
CA HIS A 63 13.73 8.01 -10.20
C HIS A 63 12.23 7.99 -10.54
N ALA A 64 11.36 8.42 -9.63
CA ALA A 64 9.93 8.50 -9.88
C ALA A 64 9.59 9.71 -10.76
N ALA A 65 8.42 9.69 -11.41
CA ALA A 65 7.92 10.88 -12.09
C ALA A 65 7.50 11.95 -11.07
N ASP A 66 7.93 13.19 -11.28
CA ASP A 66 7.65 14.30 -10.39
C ASP A 66 6.21 14.79 -10.53
N LEU A 67 5.54 15.04 -9.40
CA LEU A 67 4.29 15.79 -9.37
C LEU A 67 4.61 17.29 -9.26
N PRO A 68 3.86 18.17 -9.95
CA PRO A 68 4.15 19.61 -9.97
C PRO A 68 3.87 20.32 -8.64
N GLN A 69 3.07 19.73 -7.75
CA GLN A 69 2.78 20.28 -6.42
C GLN A 69 3.23 19.31 -5.33
N ALA A 70 3.71 19.87 -4.22
CA ALA A 70 4.02 19.13 -3.01
C ALA A 70 2.81 19.14 -2.08
N PHE A 71 2.57 18.01 -1.42
CA PHE A 71 1.52 17.83 -0.41
C PHE A 71 2.19 17.26 0.84
N ASP A 72 2.05 17.94 1.97
CA ASP A 72 2.71 17.62 3.23
C ASP A 72 1.85 16.79 4.19
N ASP A 73 0.59 16.52 3.83
CA ASP A 73 -0.40 15.79 4.64
C ASP A 73 -0.93 14.51 3.96
N ALA A 74 -0.26 14.06 2.89
CA ALA A 74 -0.73 12.94 2.09
C ALA A 74 -0.59 11.59 2.82
N MET A 75 -1.58 10.72 2.63
CA MET A 75 -1.60 9.35 3.13
C MET A 75 -1.75 8.34 1.99
N CYS A 76 -1.18 7.14 2.17
CA CYS A 76 -1.49 5.96 1.34
C CYS A 76 -2.00 4.81 2.20
N ASN A 77 -2.90 3.99 1.67
CA ASN A 77 -3.49 2.82 2.36
C ASN A 77 -3.31 1.50 1.58
N CYS A 78 -2.17 1.28 0.90
CA CYS A 78 -1.96 0.09 0.08
C CYS A 78 -1.28 -1.06 0.85
N GLY A 79 -1.63 -2.29 0.47
CA GLY A 79 -0.95 -3.51 0.93
C GLY A 79 0.16 -3.97 -0.01
N THR A 80 0.99 -4.88 0.47
CA THR A 80 2.03 -5.57 -0.33
C THR A 80 1.46 -6.45 -1.44
N GLY A 81 0.21 -6.91 -1.28
CA GLY A 81 -0.41 -7.96 -2.08
C GLY A 81 0.28 -9.32 -1.91
N GLY A 82 -0.27 -10.34 -2.58
CA GLY A 82 0.32 -11.68 -2.61
C GLY A 82 0.01 -12.54 -1.38
N ASP A 83 -0.94 -12.13 -0.56
CA ASP A 83 -1.48 -12.87 0.59
C ASP A 83 -2.28 -14.14 0.19
N GLN A 84 -2.67 -14.24 -1.08
CA GLN A 84 -3.48 -15.34 -1.64
C GLN A 84 -4.87 -15.48 -0.99
N SER A 85 -5.38 -14.41 -0.38
CA SER A 85 -6.74 -14.38 0.17
C SER A 85 -7.82 -14.37 -0.92
N TYR A 86 -7.47 -13.86 -2.11
CA TYR A 86 -8.39 -13.62 -3.21
C TYR A 86 -9.59 -12.75 -2.82
N SER A 87 -9.45 -11.91 -1.79
CA SER A 87 -10.49 -10.96 -1.40
C SER A 87 -10.79 -9.96 -2.52
N PHE A 88 -11.92 -9.28 -2.44
CA PHE A 88 -12.17 -8.08 -3.23
C PHE A 88 -11.15 -6.97 -2.89
N ASN A 89 -11.14 -5.88 -3.67
CA ASN A 89 -10.20 -4.77 -3.51
C ASN A 89 -10.56 -3.87 -2.30
N ILE A 90 -10.33 -4.36 -1.09
CA ILE A 90 -10.64 -3.71 0.21
C ILE A 90 -9.99 -2.34 0.31
N SER A 91 -8.65 -2.24 0.26
CA SER A 91 -7.93 -0.97 0.36
C SER A 91 -8.32 0.05 -0.72
N THR A 92 -8.66 -0.41 -1.94
CA THR A 92 -9.18 0.47 -3.00
C THR A 92 -10.57 1.00 -2.66
N THR A 93 -11.44 0.18 -2.08
CA THR A 93 -12.77 0.64 -1.66
C THR A 93 -12.66 1.61 -0.46
N ALA A 94 -11.77 1.30 0.49
CA ALA A 94 -11.55 2.10 1.70
C ALA A 94 -10.98 3.50 1.40
N CYS A 95 -10.20 3.69 0.33
CA CYS A 95 -9.60 5.00 0.05
C CYS A 95 -10.64 6.10 -0.22
N PHE A 96 -11.79 5.76 -0.82
CA PHE A 96 -12.88 6.72 -1.04
C PHE A 96 -13.53 7.17 0.27
N ILE A 97 -13.62 6.28 1.24
CA ILE A 97 -14.16 6.59 2.58
C ILE A 97 -13.16 7.48 3.33
N LEU A 98 -11.87 7.16 3.29
CA LEU A 98 -10.82 7.98 3.90
C LEU A 98 -10.79 9.40 3.31
N ALA A 99 -10.86 9.51 1.98
CA ALA A 99 -10.93 10.79 1.29
C ALA A 99 -12.21 11.57 1.63
N ALA A 100 -13.35 10.89 1.80
CA ALA A 100 -14.59 11.51 2.25
C ALA A 100 -14.48 12.06 3.68
N GLY A 101 -13.69 11.42 4.54
CA GLY A 101 -13.36 11.94 5.88
C GLY A 101 -12.32 13.07 5.87
N GLY A 102 -11.90 13.53 4.69
CA GLY A 102 -10.99 14.67 4.52
C GLY A 102 -9.52 14.31 4.72
N ILE A 103 -9.13 13.05 4.54
CA ILE A 103 -7.71 12.66 4.43
C ILE A 103 -7.31 12.80 2.97
N ARG A 104 -6.17 13.45 2.67
CA ARG A 104 -5.62 13.49 1.32
C ARG A 104 -4.99 12.13 0.97
N ILE A 105 -5.61 11.38 0.06
CA ILE A 105 -5.17 10.03 -0.28
C ILE A 105 -4.39 9.99 -1.60
N ALA A 106 -3.11 9.66 -1.51
CA ALA A 106 -2.24 9.31 -2.63
C ALA A 106 -2.22 7.79 -2.83
N LYS A 107 -3.30 7.22 -3.39
CA LYS A 107 -3.47 5.76 -3.48
C LYS A 107 -2.52 5.17 -4.51
N GLY A 108 -1.41 4.57 -4.05
CA GLY A 108 -0.57 3.73 -4.88
C GLY A 108 -1.28 2.44 -5.28
N GLY A 109 -1.07 2.00 -6.52
CA GLY A 109 -1.61 0.73 -6.99
C GLY A 109 -0.99 0.20 -8.27
N ASN A 110 -1.33 -1.05 -8.59
CA ASN A 110 -0.84 -1.74 -9.78
C ASN A 110 -1.94 -2.64 -10.36
N ARG A 111 -1.70 -3.20 -11.55
CA ARG A 111 -2.49 -4.29 -12.11
C ARG A 111 -2.18 -5.59 -11.37
N SER A 112 -3.11 -6.54 -11.42
CA SER A 112 -2.91 -7.83 -10.75
C SER A 112 -1.69 -8.58 -11.30
N VAL A 113 -0.96 -9.26 -10.42
CA VAL A 113 0.06 -10.27 -10.78
C VAL A 113 -0.37 -11.68 -10.35
N SER A 114 -1.13 -11.81 -9.25
CA SER A 114 -1.53 -13.09 -8.64
C SER A 114 -3.01 -13.24 -8.29
N SER A 115 -3.74 -12.13 -8.12
CA SER A 115 -5.19 -12.11 -7.88
C SER A 115 -5.99 -12.11 -9.18
N LYS A 116 -7.32 -12.21 -9.10
CA LYS A 116 -8.21 -12.09 -10.28
C LYS A 116 -8.29 -10.66 -10.84
N SER A 117 -8.10 -9.63 -10.00
CA SER A 117 -8.07 -8.22 -10.44
C SER A 117 -7.33 -7.30 -9.45
N GLY A 118 -6.46 -6.43 -9.96
CA GLY A 118 -5.73 -5.45 -9.18
C GLY A 118 -6.52 -4.16 -9.00
N SER A 119 -6.01 -3.25 -8.17
CA SER A 119 -6.65 -1.95 -7.94
C SER A 119 -6.79 -1.13 -9.22
N ALA A 120 -5.78 -1.20 -10.11
CA ALA A 120 -5.82 -0.50 -11.39
C ALA A 120 -6.91 -1.05 -12.31
N ASP A 121 -7.09 -2.37 -12.34
CA ASP A 121 -8.07 -3.03 -13.21
C ASP A 121 -9.50 -2.65 -12.82
N VAL A 122 -9.80 -2.58 -11.51
CA VAL A 122 -11.12 -2.17 -11.00
C VAL A 122 -11.40 -0.69 -11.21
N LEU A 123 -10.42 0.18 -10.99
CA LEU A 123 -10.61 1.62 -11.19
C LEU A 123 -10.77 1.99 -12.66
N GLU A 124 -10.07 1.29 -13.56
CA GLU A 124 -10.24 1.42 -15.00
C GLU A 124 -11.65 1.00 -15.44
N GLU A 125 -12.18 -0.12 -14.92
CA GLU A 125 -13.57 -0.54 -15.15
C GLU A 125 -14.59 0.48 -14.63
N LEU A 126 -14.27 1.17 -13.53
CA LEU A 126 -15.06 2.28 -13.00
C LEU A 126 -14.84 3.60 -13.76
N GLY A 127 -14.07 3.62 -14.85
CA GLY A 127 -13.89 4.80 -15.69
C GLY A 127 -12.90 5.84 -15.16
N VAL A 128 -12.02 5.47 -14.22
CA VAL A 128 -10.90 6.33 -13.80
C VAL A 128 -9.73 6.13 -14.75
N ASN A 129 -9.12 7.21 -15.24
CA ASN A 129 -7.91 7.12 -16.04
C ASN A 129 -6.70 6.80 -15.14
N ILE A 130 -6.30 5.53 -15.13
CA ILE A 130 -5.14 5.05 -14.37
C ILE A 130 -3.80 5.52 -14.95
N ALA A 131 -3.77 5.98 -16.20
CA ALA A 131 -2.58 6.49 -16.89
C ALA A 131 -2.56 8.02 -16.94
N ALA A 132 -3.24 8.68 -16.01
CA ALA A 132 -3.27 10.13 -15.87
C ALA A 132 -1.84 10.71 -15.71
N SER A 133 -1.64 11.91 -16.26
CA SER A 133 -0.35 12.61 -16.15
C SER A 133 -0.09 13.13 -14.73
N PRO A 134 1.16 13.41 -14.35
CA PRO A 134 1.47 13.98 -13.03
C PRO A 134 0.69 15.26 -12.71
N GLU A 135 0.40 16.10 -13.71
CA GLU A 135 -0.43 17.30 -13.55
C GLU A 135 -1.87 16.96 -13.16
N THR A 136 -2.48 15.98 -13.83
CA THR A 136 -3.82 15.50 -13.51
C THR A 136 -3.86 14.85 -12.13
N LEU A 137 -2.84 14.07 -11.76
CA LEU A 137 -2.74 13.47 -10.42
C LEU A 137 -2.64 14.56 -9.34
N SER A 138 -1.81 15.58 -9.56
CA SER A 138 -1.70 16.73 -8.65
C SER A 138 -3.02 17.48 -8.51
N LYS A 139 -3.73 17.70 -9.62
CA LYS A 139 -5.05 18.34 -9.61
C LYS A 139 -6.09 17.50 -8.84
N ALA A 140 -6.09 16.18 -9.02
CA ALA A 140 -6.99 15.28 -8.29
C ALA A 140 -6.70 15.28 -6.77
N LEU A 141 -5.43 15.32 -6.35
CA LEU A 141 -5.06 15.46 -4.94
C LEU A 141 -5.51 16.79 -4.32
N ASP A 142 -5.48 17.88 -5.10
CA ASP A 142 -5.90 19.21 -4.64
C ASP A 142 -7.43 19.34 -4.58
N GLU A 143 -8.13 19.04 -5.68
CA GLU A 143 -9.58 19.27 -5.82
C GLU A 143 -10.43 18.17 -5.16
N VAL A 144 -10.03 16.90 -5.30
CA VAL A 144 -10.79 15.74 -4.81
C VAL A 144 -10.27 15.29 -3.44
N GLY A 145 -9.00 15.55 -3.12
CA GLY A 145 -8.34 14.97 -1.95
C GLY A 145 -8.01 13.48 -2.15
N LEU A 146 -8.05 12.98 -3.39
CA LEU A 146 -7.74 11.60 -3.74
C LEU A 146 -7.18 11.55 -5.16
N ALA A 147 -6.08 10.82 -5.34
CA ALA A 147 -5.60 10.43 -6.65
C ALA A 147 -5.18 8.96 -6.64
N PHE A 148 -5.43 8.27 -7.76
CA PHE A 148 -4.88 6.95 -7.99
C PHE A 148 -3.57 7.04 -8.75
N ILE A 149 -2.49 6.61 -8.09
CA ILE A 149 -1.12 6.70 -8.56
C ILE A 149 -0.69 5.32 -9.07
N PHE A 150 -0.62 5.18 -10.39
CA PHE A 150 -0.28 3.91 -11.03
C PHE A 150 1.24 3.68 -11.03
N ALA A 151 1.68 2.59 -10.40
CA ALA A 151 3.09 2.33 -10.17
C ALA A 151 3.93 2.23 -11.47
N GLN A 152 3.35 1.74 -12.56
CA GLN A 152 4.10 1.54 -13.81
C GLN A 152 4.39 2.84 -14.56
N THR A 153 3.50 3.82 -14.46
CA THR A 153 3.71 5.16 -15.06
C THR A 153 4.60 6.02 -14.18
N MET A 154 4.48 5.87 -12.86
CA MET A 154 5.23 6.68 -11.91
C MET A 154 6.64 6.16 -11.59
N HIS A 155 6.92 4.86 -11.79
CA HIS A 155 8.27 4.29 -11.63
C HIS A 155 8.70 3.55 -12.91
N PRO A 156 8.90 4.25 -14.04
CA PRO A 156 9.21 3.60 -15.32
C PRO A 156 10.52 2.82 -15.31
N ALA A 157 11.49 3.21 -14.46
CA ALA A 157 12.77 2.53 -14.28
C ALA A 157 12.63 1.12 -13.67
N MET A 158 11.49 0.79 -13.06
CA MET A 158 11.22 -0.56 -12.55
C MET A 158 11.24 -1.65 -13.64
N ARG A 159 11.13 -1.27 -14.92
CA ARG A 159 11.25 -2.20 -16.05
C ARG A 159 12.59 -2.93 -16.10
N PHE A 160 13.68 -2.34 -15.59
CA PHE A 160 15.01 -2.95 -15.59
C PHE A 160 15.16 -4.06 -14.54
N ILE A 161 14.36 -4.01 -13.47
CA ILE A 161 14.34 -5.02 -12.39
C ILE A 161 13.40 -6.18 -12.73
N GLY A 162 12.39 -5.93 -13.56
CA GLY A 162 11.34 -6.89 -13.92
C GLY A 162 11.85 -8.26 -14.43
N PRO A 163 12.80 -8.33 -15.38
CA PRO A 163 13.37 -9.59 -15.86
C PRO A 163 13.97 -10.46 -14.75
N ALA A 164 14.86 -9.89 -13.92
CA ALA A 164 15.48 -10.60 -12.81
C ALA A 164 14.46 -11.14 -11.80
N ARG A 165 13.42 -10.35 -11.48
CA ARG A 165 12.32 -10.81 -10.60
C ARG A 165 11.56 -12.00 -11.20
N ARG A 166 11.27 -11.97 -12.50
CA ARG A 166 10.61 -13.09 -13.20
C ARG A 166 11.50 -14.33 -13.24
N ALA A 167 12.79 -14.16 -13.49
CA ALA A 167 13.75 -15.25 -13.51
C ALA A 167 13.91 -15.93 -12.15
N LEU A 168 13.92 -15.15 -11.05
CA LEU A 168 13.96 -15.69 -9.69
C LEU A 168 12.69 -16.45 -9.31
N GLY A 169 11.51 -15.95 -9.71
CA GLY A 169 10.23 -16.64 -9.49
C GLY A 169 9.81 -16.78 -8.02
N ILE A 170 10.51 -16.14 -7.08
CA ILE A 170 10.25 -16.20 -5.64
C ILE A 170 10.09 -14.79 -5.05
N PRO A 171 9.40 -14.63 -3.91
CA PRO A 171 9.30 -13.34 -3.23
C PRO A 171 10.67 -12.84 -2.76
N THR A 172 10.95 -11.56 -2.97
CA THR A 172 12.18 -10.87 -2.53
C THR A 172 11.82 -9.58 -1.79
N ILE A 173 12.83 -8.81 -1.38
CA ILE A 173 12.64 -7.48 -0.79
C ILE A 173 11.74 -6.56 -1.62
N MET A 174 11.66 -6.77 -2.94
CA MET A 174 10.78 -5.98 -3.81
C MET A 174 9.29 -6.13 -3.50
N ASN A 175 8.88 -7.17 -2.76
CA ASN A 175 7.50 -7.36 -2.35
C ASN A 175 7.06 -6.40 -1.22
N ILE A 176 7.99 -5.92 -0.39
CA ILE A 176 7.67 -4.93 0.66
C ILE A 176 7.90 -3.48 0.20
N VAL A 177 8.78 -3.29 -0.79
CA VAL A 177 9.18 -1.97 -1.29
C VAL A 177 8.05 -1.21 -1.97
N GLY A 178 7.14 -1.90 -2.68
CA GLY A 178 6.08 -1.26 -3.47
C GLY A 178 5.25 -0.23 -2.68
N PRO A 179 4.61 -0.63 -1.56
CA PRO A 179 3.86 0.30 -0.72
C PRO A 179 4.69 1.42 -0.09
N LEU A 180 5.99 1.23 0.09
CA LEU A 180 6.88 2.21 0.72
C LEU A 180 7.37 3.29 -0.28
N ALA A 181 7.41 2.94 -1.58
CA ALA A 181 7.94 3.77 -2.64
C ALA A 181 6.88 4.66 -3.31
N ASN A 182 5.94 5.22 -2.55
CA ASN A 182 5.04 6.25 -3.10
C ASN A 182 5.88 7.45 -3.60
N PRO A 183 5.61 8.01 -4.80
CA PRO A 183 6.37 9.15 -5.31
C PRO A 183 6.28 10.37 -4.39
N LEU A 184 5.16 10.56 -3.68
CA LEU A 184 5.02 11.63 -2.70
C LEU A 184 5.72 11.30 -1.38
N ASP A 185 6.14 12.34 -0.67
CA ASP A 185 6.46 12.24 0.75
C ASP A 185 5.15 12.14 1.54
N LEU A 186 4.89 10.96 2.09
CA LEU A 186 3.69 10.69 2.87
C LEU A 186 3.93 11.09 4.32
N GLU A 187 3.00 11.85 4.90
CA GLU A 187 3.01 12.15 6.34
C GLU A 187 2.58 10.92 7.14
N THR A 188 1.54 10.24 6.65
CA THR A 188 0.96 9.08 7.30
C THR A 188 0.73 7.91 6.36
N GLN A 189 0.64 6.70 6.89
CA GLN A 189 0.48 5.51 6.05
C GLN A 189 -0.27 4.37 6.76
N LEU A 190 -1.23 3.76 6.07
CA LEU A 190 -1.73 2.42 6.40
C LEU A 190 -1.12 1.44 5.40
N MET A 191 -0.47 0.39 5.88
CA MET A 191 0.15 -0.61 5.02
C MET A 191 -0.26 -2.01 5.42
N GLY A 192 -0.88 -2.70 4.47
CA GLY A 192 -1.08 -4.14 4.52
C GLY A 192 0.22 -4.91 4.32
N LEU A 193 0.45 -5.95 5.13
CA LEU A 193 1.63 -6.80 5.00
C LEU A 193 1.28 -8.27 5.28
N TYR A 194 1.57 -9.18 4.36
CA TYR A 194 1.33 -10.63 4.55
C TYR A 194 2.40 -11.32 5.43
N ARG A 195 3.33 -10.56 6.01
CA ARG A 195 4.43 -11.05 6.84
C ARG A 195 4.46 -10.30 8.16
N ALA A 196 3.77 -10.86 9.16
CA ALA A 196 3.71 -10.27 10.50
C ALA A 196 5.10 -10.06 11.12
N ASP A 197 6.06 -10.92 10.79
CA ASP A 197 7.45 -10.85 11.25
C ASP A 197 8.22 -9.61 10.73
N LEU A 198 7.72 -8.96 9.68
CA LEU A 198 8.35 -7.78 9.07
C LEU A 198 7.64 -6.45 9.44
N GLN A 199 6.60 -6.47 10.27
CA GLN A 199 5.86 -5.25 10.61
C GLN A 199 6.73 -4.19 11.30
N GLU A 200 7.56 -4.62 12.26
CA GLU A 200 8.47 -3.71 12.96
C GLU A 200 9.54 -3.13 12.02
N THR A 201 10.11 -3.96 11.14
CA THR A 201 11.05 -3.52 10.09
C THR A 201 10.39 -2.47 9.17
N ALA A 202 9.16 -2.71 8.73
CA ALA A 202 8.41 -1.76 7.91
C ALA A 202 8.18 -0.42 8.65
N ALA A 203 7.83 -0.46 9.94
CA ALA A 203 7.67 0.74 10.76
C ALA A 203 8.98 1.54 10.90
N GLN A 204 10.11 0.85 11.11
CA GLN A 204 11.44 1.48 11.17
C GLN A 204 11.83 2.13 9.84
N VAL A 205 11.49 1.49 8.70
CA VAL A 205 11.69 2.07 7.37
C VAL A 205 10.81 3.31 7.19
N MET A 206 9.52 3.23 7.52
CA MET A 206 8.61 4.40 7.45
C MET A 206 9.11 5.57 8.29
N GLN A 207 9.63 5.31 9.49
CA GLN A 207 10.25 6.33 10.34
C GLN A 207 11.47 6.97 9.64
N LYS A 208 12.38 6.17 9.08
CA LYS A 208 13.54 6.66 8.31
C LYS A 208 13.17 7.43 7.04
N LEU A 209 12.01 7.14 6.47
CA LEU A 209 11.42 7.85 5.34
C LEU A 209 10.63 9.10 5.78
N GLY A 210 10.59 9.41 7.08
CA GLY A 210 10.01 10.65 7.61
C GLY A 210 8.51 10.62 7.91
N ARG A 211 7.87 9.43 7.92
CA ARG A 211 6.44 9.31 8.27
C ARG A 211 6.26 9.60 9.75
N GLN A 212 5.30 10.45 10.09
CA GLN A 212 5.01 10.81 11.49
C GLN A 212 4.16 9.75 12.18
N ARG A 213 3.21 9.16 11.45
CA ARG A 213 2.32 8.12 11.98
C ARG A 213 2.02 7.06 10.93
N ALA A 214 2.10 5.79 11.29
CA ALA A 214 1.74 4.71 10.38
C ALA A 214 1.26 3.47 11.11
N ILE A 215 0.38 2.70 10.44
CA ILE A 215 -0.01 1.37 10.87
C ILE A 215 0.39 0.36 9.82
N ILE A 216 1.07 -0.69 10.25
CA ILE A 216 1.37 -1.86 9.43
C ILE A 216 0.53 -3.02 9.97
N ILE A 217 -0.40 -3.54 9.17
CA ILE A 217 -1.41 -4.51 9.58
C ILE A 217 -1.18 -5.86 8.88
N THR A 218 -1.37 -6.93 9.64
CA THR A 218 -1.48 -8.31 9.14
C THR A 218 -2.71 -8.92 9.78
N GLY A 219 -3.67 -9.27 8.95
CA GLY A 219 -4.85 -10.02 9.34
C GLY A 219 -4.53 -11.51 9.58
N PRO A 220 -5.52 -12.28 10.05
CA PRO A 220 -5.39 -13.71 10.21
C PRO A 220 -5.03 -14.39 8.88
N ASN A 221 -4.36 -15.54 8.96
CA ASN A 221 -3.89 -16.29 7.79
C ASN A 221 -2.97 -15.47 6.86
N ASN A 222 -2.26 -14.49 7.41
CA ASN A 222 -1.35 -13.61 6.67
C ASN A 222 -2.03 -12.71 5.64
N MET A 223 -3.32 -12.40 5.82
CA MET A 223 -4.01 -11.42 4.98
C MET A 223 -3.33 -10.05 5.11
N ASP A 224 -3.11 -9.35 4.00
CA ASP A 224 -2.51 -8.01 4.02
C ASP A 224 -3.55 -6.90 4.19
N GLU A 225 -4.63 -7.19 4.92
CA GLU A 225 -5.71 -6.28 5.29
C GLU A 225 -6.21 -6.70 6.69
N ALA A 226 -6.95 -5.82 7.38
CA ALA A 226 -7.66 -6.22 8.60
C ALA A 226 -8.88 -7.08 8.27
N ALA A 227 -9.17 -8.07 9.12
CA ALA A 227 -10.28 -8.99 8.92
C ALA A 227 -11.22 -9.07 10.13
N LEU A 228 -12.46 -9.47 9.86
CA LEU A 228 -13.53 -9.65 10.85
C LEU A 228 -13.67 -11.11 11.32
N TYR A 229 -12.55 -11.82 11.32
CA TYR A 229 -12.38 -13.15 11.90
C TYR A 229 -10.98 -13.22 12.52
N GLY A 230 -10.73 -14.20 13.39
CA GLY A 230 -9.42 -14.41 14.00
C GLY A 230 -8.86 -13.19 14.74
N THR A 231 -7.53 -13.12 14.82
CA THR A 231 -6.78 -12.03 15.46
C THR A 231 -6.03 -11.24 14.41
N ASN A 232 -6.22 -9.92 14.44
CA ASN A 232 -5.42 -8.97 13.67
C ASN A 232 -4.23 -8.51 14.51
N THR A 233 -3.05 -8.42 13.89
CA THR A 233 -1.84 -7.90 14.53
C THR A 233 -1.36 -6.67 13.78
N TYR A 234 -1.01 -5.59 14.47
CA TYR A 234 -0.47 -4.41 13.81
C TYR A 234 0.63 -3.74 14.61
N THR A 235 1.57 -3.13 13.88
CA THR A 235 2.58 -2.24 14.43
C THR A 235 2.17 -0.80 14.17
N LEU A 236 2.12 0.00 15.23
CA LEU A 236 1.90 1.45 15.19
C LEU A 236 3.23 2.17 15.33
N LEU A 237 3.58 2.95 14.31
CA LEU A 237 4.53 4.06 14.40
C LEU A 237 3.73 5.32 14.77
N ASP A 238 4.11 5.98 15.84
CA ASP A 238 3.50 7.23 16.29
C ASP A 238 4.56 8.17 16.86
N ASN A 239 4.88 9.23 16.12
CA ASN A 239 5.86 10.26 16.52
C ASN A 239 7.19 9.65 16.97
N GLY A 240 7.68 8.69 16.19
CA GLY A 240 8.95 7.99 16.43
C GLY A 240 8.90 6.86 17.47
N LYS A 241 7.75 6.62 18.11
CA LYS A 241 7.53 5.45 18.96
C LYS A 241 6.92 4.32 18.13
N ILE A 242 7.52 3.14 18.22
CA ILE A 242 7.01 1.92 17.58
C ILE A 242 6.43 0.99 18.65
N SER A 243 5.23 0.46 18.41
CA SER A 243 4.54 -0.43 19.35
C SER A 243 3.70 -1.47 18.62
N LEU A 244 3.65 -2.68 19.16
CA LEU A 244 2.87 -3.81 18.64
C LEU A 244 1.55 -3.93 19.38
N HIS A 245 0.48 -4.17 18.63
CA HIS A 245 -0.90 -4.26 19.12
C HIS A 245 -1.64 -5.40 18.43
N GLN A 246 -2.75 -5.82 19.04
CA GLN A 246 -3.64 -6.84 18.48
C GLN A 246 -5.10 -6.52 18.80
N PHE A 247 -6.00 -6.94 17.92
CA PHE A 247 -7.45 -6.85 18.16
C PHE A 247 -8.22 -7.94 17.40
N THR A 248 -9.43 -8.20 17.85
CA THR A 248 -10.40 -9.10 17.21
C THR A 248 -11.67 -8.34 16.83
N TYR A 249 -12.53 -8.95 16.02
CA TYR A 249 -13.82 -8.33 15.67
C TYR A 249 -14.74 -8.14 16.88
N GLN A 250 -14.64 -9.01 17.90
CA GLN A 250 -15.42 -8.91 19.14
C GLN A 250 -15.03 -7.69 19.96
N ASP A 251 -13.75 -7.33 19.99
CA ASP A 251 -13.27 -6.16 20.73
C ASP A 251 -13.92 -4.87 20.20
N LEU A 252 -14.21 -4.81 18.90
CA LEU A 252 -14.87 -3.69 18.22
C LEU A 252 -16.41 -3.82 18.16
N GLY A 253 -16.98 -4.91 18.70
CA GLY A 253 -18.42 -5.18 18.63
C GLY A 253 -18.96 -5.37 17.20
N MET A 254 -18.10 -5.73 16.24
CA MET A 254 -18.47 -5.92 14.84
C MET A 254 -18.96 -7.36 14.60
N PRO A 255 -19.78 -7.61 13.56
CA PRO A 255 -20.18 -8.97 13.22
C PRO A 255 -19.00 -9.77 12.68
N LYS A 256 -19.03 -11.08 12.92
CA LYS A 256 -18.08 -12.00 12.29
C LYS A 256 -18.34 -12.07 10.79
N VAL A 257 -17.28 -12.01 9.99
CA VAL A 257 -17.29 -12.26 8.54
C VAL A 257 -16.18 -13.25 8.25
N GLU A 258 -16.45 -14.30 7.47
CA GLU A 258 -15.41 -15.26 7.08
C GLU A 258 -14.71 -14.81 5.79
N LEU A 259 -13.52 -15.36 5.53
CA LEU A 259 -12.79 -15.09 4.29
C LEU A 259 -13.62 -15.44 3.04
N ASP A 260 -14.34 -16.56 3.06
CA ASP A 260 -15.15 -17.04 1.94
C ASP A 260 -16.28 -16.06 1.56
N ASP A 261 -16.73 -15.23 2.52
CA ASP A 261 -17.79 -14.24 2.30
C ASP A 261 -17.30 -12.97 1.60
N ILE A 262 -15.97 -12.77 1.53
CA ILE A 262 -15.34 -11.55 0.97
C ILE A 262 -14.46 -11.83 -0.24
N VAL A 263 -14.54 -13.04 -0.80
CA VAL A 263 -13.82 -13.43 -2.02
C VAL A 263 -14.28 -12.54 -3.19
N GLY A 264 -13.30 -11.98 -3.89
CA GLY A 264 -13.50 -11.18 -5.08
C GLY A 264 -13.62 -11.99 -6.38
N GLY A 265 -13.94 -11.27 -7.44
CA GLY A 265 -14.03 -11.76 -8.81
C GLY A 265 -13.03 -11.10 -9.75
N ASP A 266 -13.43 -11.03 -11.01
CA ASP A 266 -12.74 -10.23 -12.02
C ASP A 266 -12.95 -8.72 -11.79
N ALA A 267 -12.37 -7.89 -12.65
CA ALA A 267 -12.43 -6.44 -12.53
C ALA A 267 -13.87 -5.91 -12.50
N LYS A 268 -14.77 -6.50 -13.30
CA LYS A 268 -16.18 -6.11 -13.36
C LYS A 268 -16.92 -6.47 -12.08
N GLN A 269 -16.77 -7.70 -11.62
CA GLN A 269 -17.39 -8.15 -10.37
C GLN A 269 -16.88 -7.32 -9.18
N ASN A 270 -15.58 -7.03 -9.11
CA ASN A 270 -15.04 -6.21 -8.03
C ASN A 270 -15.43 -4.73 -8.13
N ALA A 271 -15.65 -4.19 -9.33
CA ALA A 271 -16.23 -2.86 -9.52
C ALA A 271 -17.69 -2.80 -9.01
N GLU A 272 -18.49 -3.83 -9.29
CA GLU A 272 -19.85 -3.96 -8.76
C GLU A 272 -19.86 -4.06 -7.23
N ILE A 273 -18.97 -4.89 -6.64
CA ILE A 273 -18.80 -4.99 -5.18
C ILE A 273 -18.44 -3.63 -4.58
N LEU A 274 -17.42 -2.96 -5.12
CA LEU A 274 -16.98 -1.64 -4.64
C LEU A 274 -18.14 -0.64 -4.67
N LEU A 275 -18.89 -0.58 -5.78
CA LEU A 275 -20.06 0.29 -5.90
C LEU A 275 -21.16 -0.06 -4.88
N SER A 276 -21.42 -1.34 -4.63
CA SER A 276 -22.41 -1.77 -3.63
C SER A 276 -22.04 -1.28 -2.21
N VAL A 277 -20.75 -1.36 -1.85
CA VAL A 277 -20.24 -0.85 -0.58
C VAL A 277 -20.42 0.66 -0.49
N LEU A 278 -20.01 1.41 -1.52
CA LEU A 278 -20.16 2.87 -1.53
C LEU A 278 -21.62 3.35 -1.56
N ARG A 279 -22.55 2.49 -2.01
CA ARG A 279 -24.01 2.71 -1.94
C ARG A 279 -24.62 2.29 -0.61
N ASN A 280 -23.81 1.88 0.35
CA ASN A 280 -24.24 1.41 1.67
C ASN A 280 -25.15 0.17 1.61
N GLU A 281 -24.92 -0.73 0.64
CA GLU A 281 -25.67 -1.98 0.53
C GLU A 281 -25.18 -2.98 1.60
N PRO A 282 -26.05 -3.48 2.50
CA PRO A 282 -25.63 -4.40 3.56
C PRO A 282 -24.98 -5.66 3.01
N SER A 283 -23.72 -5.90 3.39
CA SER A 283 -22.94 -7.04 2.91
C SER A 283 -21.70 -7.29 3.79
N PRO A 284 -21.12 -8.49 3.75
CA PRO A 284 -19.80 -8.77 4.35
C PRO A 284 -18.69 -7.86 3.79
N TYR A 285 -18.78 -7.47 2.51
CA TYR A 285 -17.88 -6.53 1.86
C TYR A 285 -17.94 -5.14 2.52
N LEU A 286 -19.14 -4.65 2.83
CA LEU A 286 -19.34 -3.37 3.52
C LEU A 286 -18.67 -3.41 4.91
N GLU A 287 -18.95 -4.44 5.70
CA GLU A 287 -18.42 -4.58 7.05
C GLU A 287 -16.88 -4.63 7.07
N THR A 288 -16.28 -5.39 6.15
CA THR A 288 -14.82 -5.49 6.01
C THR A 288 -14.19 -4.18 5.55
N THR A 289 -14.86 -3.44 4.66
CA THR A 289 -14.40 -2.13 4.21
C THR A 289 -14.46 -1.11 5.36
N VAL A 290 -15.55 -1.10 6.14
CA VAL A 290 -15.72 -0.23 7.31
C VAL A 290 -14.59 -0.43 8.31
N LEU A 291 -14.20 -1.68 8.59
CA LEU A 291 -13.07 -1.98 9.46
C LEU A 291 -11.76 -1.37 8.94
N ASN A 292 -11.43 -1.59 7.67
CA ASN A 292 -10.17 -1.12 7.10
C ASN A 292 -10.14 0.42 6.91
N ALA A 293 -11.28 1.04 6.63
CA ALA A 293 -11.41 2.51 6.65
C ALA A 293 -11.26 3.07 8.07
N GLY A 294 -11.85 2.43 9.09
CA GLY A 294 -11.67 2.82 10.48
C GLY A 294 -10.21 2.73 10.94
N LEU A 295 -9.53 1.65 10.56
CA LEU A 295 -8.09 1.50 10.77
C LEU A 295 -7.28 2.60 10.06
N GLY A 296 -7.68 3.00 8.86
CA GLY A 296 -7.04 4.08 8.12
C GLY A 296 -7.21 5.45 8.80
N PHE A 297 -8.40 5.76 9.32
CA PHE A 297 -8.61 6.99 10.11
C PHE A 297 -7.72 7.01 11.36
N TYR A 298 -7.62 5.89 12.07
CA TYR A 298 -6.77 5.76 13.25
C TYR A 298 -5.27 5.83 12.91
N ALA A 299 -4.86 5.23 11.78
CA ALA A 299 -3.49 5.29 11.26
C ALA A 299 -3.07 6.72 10.89
N ASN A 300 -4.01 7.51 10.35
CA ASN A 300 -3.80 8.93 10.07
C ASN A 300 -3.75 9.80 11.34
N GLY A 301 -4.33 9.33 12.46
CA GLY A 301 -4.51 10.14 13.66
C GLY A 301 -5.73 11.07 13.59
N LYS A 302 -6.65 10.81 12.66
CA LYS A 302 -7.91 11.56 12.50
C LYS A 302 -8.88 11.34 13.67
N VAL A 303 -8.76 10.18 14.32
CA VAL A 303 -9.57 9.69 15.45
C VAL A 303 -8.64 9.07 16.49
N ASP A 304 -9.08 9.01 17.74
CA ASP A 304 -8.24 8.55 18.86
C ASP A 304 -8.37 7.03 19.10
N SER A 305 -9.34 6.38 18.47
CA SER A 305 -9.60 4.95 18.61
C SER A 305 -10.10 4.29 17.32
N LEU A 306 -9.99 2.96 17.24
CA LEU A 306 -10.50 2.18 16.10
C LEU A 306 -12.03 2.22 16.04
N GLU A 307 -12.70 2.24 17.18
CA GLU A 307 -14.14 2.32 17.33
C GLU A 307 -14.70 3.63 16.77
N GLU A 308 -14.06 4.76 17.07
CA GLU A 308 -14.38 6.06 16.48
C GLU A 308 -14.16 6.06 14.97
N GLY A 309 -13.08 5.43 14.50
CA GLY A 309 -12.79 5.28 13.07
C GLY A 309 -13.88 4.47 12.34
N VAL A 310 -14.31 3.35 12.93
CA VAL A 310 -15.40 2.51 12.41
C VAL A 310 -16.72 3.30 12.37
N ALA A 311 -17.03 4.05 13.42
CA ALA A 311 -18.24 4.88 13.47
C ALA A 311 -18.23 5.96 12.37
N LEU A 312 -17.09 6.66 12.20
CA LEU A 312 -16.92 7.67 11.15
C LEU A 312 -17.03 7.06 9.75
N ALA A 313 -16.40 5.91 9.50
CA ALA A 313 -16.49 5.21 8.23
C ALA A 313 -17.95 4.86 7.87
N ARG A 314 -18.73 4.35 8.83
CA ARG A 314 -20.16 4.07 8.61
C ARG A 314 -20.95 5.32 8.25
N GLN A 315 -20.70 6.42 8.95
CA GLN A 315 -21.39 7.69 8.69
C GLN A 315 -21.14 8.18 7.25
N LEU A 316 -19.88 8.20 6.81
CA LEU A 316 -19.46 8.71 5.50
C LEU A 316 -19.94 7.85 4.32
N ILE A 317 -20.18 6.56 4.57
CA ILE A 317 -20.81 5.68 3.59
C ILE A 317 -22.32 5.95 3.55
N ALA A 318 -22.96 6.02 4.73
CA ALA A 318 -24.40 6.19 4.84
C ALA A 318 -24.92 7.54 4.31
N ASP A 319 -24.15 8.62 4.44
CA ASP A 319 -24.51 9.94 3.92
C ASP A 319 -24.18 10.12 2.42
N GLY A 320 -23.52 9.14 1.79
CA GLY A 320 -23.17 9.14 0.38
C GLY A 320 -21.90 9.93 0.02
N SER A 321 -21.20 10.50 1.01
CA SER A 321 -19.94 11.23 0.82
C SER A 321 -18.86 10.36 0.16
N ALA A 322 -18.74 9.09 0.56
CA ALA A 322 -17.77 8.16 -0.04
C ALA A 322 -18.04 7.90 -1.53
N LEU A 323 -19.32 7.72 -1.91
CA LEU A 323 -19.70 7.58 -3.32
C LEU A 323 -19.46 8.86 -4.13
N ALA A 324 -19.67 10.02 -3.51
CA ALA A 324 -19.38 11.30 -4.15
C ALA A 324 -17.89 11.46 -4.50
N LYS A 325 -16.97 10.95 -3.65
CA LYS A 325 -15.53 10.95 -3.94
C LYS A 325 -15.16 10.13 -5.17
N LEU A 326 -15.79 8.96 -5.37
CA LEU A 326 -15.60 8.20 -6.59
C LEU A 326 -16.01 9.00 -7.83
N ARG A 327 -17.19 9.65 -7.79
CA ARG A 327 -17.69 10.46 -8.91
C ARG A 327 -16.78 11.66 -9.22
N GLN A 328 -16.34 12.37 -8.19
CA GLN A 328 -15.39 13.47 -8.35
C GLN A 328 -14.07 12.99 -8.98
N LEU A 329 -13.56 11.84 -8.54
CA LEU A 329 -12.35 11.26 -9.12
C LEU A 329 -12.54 10.90 -10.59
N GLN A 330 -13.68 10.29 -10.95
CA GLN A 330 -14.03 9.96 -12.34
C GLN A 330 -14.11 11.20 -13.25
N GLU A 331 -14.44 12.37 -12.70
CA GLU A 331 -14.53 13.63 -13.46
C GLU A 331 -13.16 14.32 -13.61
N VAL A 332 -12.31 14.25 -12.59
CA VAL A 332 -11.03 14.98 -12.55
C VAL A 332 -9.86 14.15 -13.07
N GLN A 333 -9.80 12.86 -12.74
CA GLN A 333 -8.74 11.94 -13.16
C GLN A 333 -9.15 11.20 -14.44
N ILE A 334 -9.28 11.97 -15.53
CA ILE A 334 -9.59 11.51 -16.89
C ILE A 334 -8.38 11.50 -17.81
#